data_AF-A0A4Q0GN10-F1
#
_entry.id   AF-A0A4Q0GN10-F1
#
_cell.length_a   1.000
_cell.length_b   1.000
_cell.length_c   1.000
_cell.angle_alpha   90.00
_cell.angle_beta   90.00
_cell.angle_gamma   90.00
#
_symmetry.space_group_name_H-M   'P 1'
#
loop_
_entity.id
_entity.type
_entity.pdbx_description
1 polymer ?
#
loop_
_entity_poly.entity_id
_entity_poly.type
_entity_poly.pdbx_seq_one_letter_code
_entity_poly.pdbx_strand_id
1 'polypeptide(L)'
;MSVGDGHGDVLGFVDTMAEWQPSRMEAAGTSPADESRWRTFAWNDILFYLSGPLAELRWRRRSRAFLWLAASEMAERCIADENVSDDSDLGRVRRRLCWLHPGDERAAFIRAWLEAEELVARNMSAIEWMARELCDCGELLDDEISDMWAGSNRR
;
A
#
# COMPACT_ATOMS: atom_id res chain seq x y z
N MET A 1 -1.69 40.31 8.64
CA MET A 1 -0.69 39.29 8.30
C MET A 1 -1.15 38.01 8.97
N SER A 2 -1.90 37.15 8.27
CA SER A 2 -2.26 35.83 8.78
C SER A 2 -1.31 34.84 8.17
N VAL A 3 -0.59 34.15 9.05
CA VAL A 3 0.26 33.01 8.74
C VAL A 3 -0.66 31.91 8.24
N GLY A 4 -0.47 31.48 7.00
CA GLY A 4 -1.24 30.38 6.41
C GLY A 4 -0.91 29.09 7.15
N ASP A 5 -1.93 28.49 7.75
CA ASP A 5 -1.87 27.17 8.34
C ASP A 5 -1.44 26.17 7.26
N GLY A 6 -0.37 25.45 7.58
CA GLY A 6 0.16 24.39 6.73
C GLY A 6 -0.90 23.32 6.54
N HIS A 7 -1.48 23.26 5.34
CA HIS A 7 -2.05 22.03 4.83
C HIS A 7 -0.93 21.00 4.79
N GLY A 8 -0.86 20.16 5.82
CA GLY A 8 -0.21 18.87 5.70
C GLY A 8 -0.86 18.17 4.53
N ASP A 9 -0.11 17.97 3.46
CA ASP A 9 -0.52 17.17 2.30
C ASP A 9 -0.96 15.78 2.81
N VAL A 10 -2.26 15.61 3.01
CA VAL A 10 -2.86 14.32 3.26
C VAL A 10 -2.82 13.57 1.93
N LEU A 11 -2.00 12.52 1.86
CA LEU A 11 -1.92 11.61 0.72
C LEU A 11 -3.34 11.11 0.42
N GLY A 12 -3.74 11.14 -0.84
CA GLY A 12 -5.09 10.72 -1.24
C GLY A 12 -5.24 9.22 -1.03
N PHE A 13 -6.01 8.81 -0.03
CA PHE A 13 -6.31 7.41 0.26
C PHE A 13 -7.51 6.97 -0.59
N VAL A 14 -7.38 5.88 -1.34
CA VAL A 14 -8.42 5.37 -2.24
C VAL A 14 -9.13 4.19 -1.60
N ASP A 15 -10.44 4.27 -1.46
CA ASP A 15 -11.29 3.20 -0.93
C ASP A 15 -11.39 2.02 -1.91
N THR A 16 -10.56 0.98 -1.71
CA THR A 16 -10.68 -0.31 -2.43
C THR A 16 -11.55 -1.30 -1.65
N MET A 17 -12.26 -2.25 -2.25
CA MET A 17 -12.95 -3.25 -1.41
C MET A 17 -11.94 -4.15 -0.71
N ALA A 18 -12.08 -4.37 0.61
CA ALA A 18 -11.28 -5.34 1.32
C ALA A 18 -11.67 -6.75 0.85
N GLU A 19 -10.77 -7.46 0.16
CA GLU A 19 -10.98 -8.86 -0.14
C GLU A 19 -11.17 -9.63 1.19
N TRP A 20 -12.19 -10.48 1.21
CA TRP A 20 -12.70 -11.20 2.38
C TRP A 20 -11.59 -11.83 3.24
N GLN A 21 -11.65 -11.65 4.57
CA GLN A 21 -10.75 -12.28 5.52
C GLN A 21 -11.46 -13.32 6.40
N PRO A 22 -10.90 -14.52 6.59
CA PRO A 22 -11.36 -15.40 7.65
C PRO A 22 -11.00 -14.81 9.03
N SER A 23 -11.90 -14.96 9.99
CA SER A 23 -11.61 -14.67 11.39
C SER A 23 -10.46 -15.55 11.91
N ARG A 24 -9.80 -15.12 12.99
CA ARG A 24 -8.72 -15.92 13.62
C ARG A 24 -9.17 -17.31 14.05
N MET A 25 -10.42 -17.46 14.47
CA MET A 25 -11.02 -18.74 14.81
C MET A 25 -11.20 -19.64 13.59
N GLU A 26 -11.63 -19.08 12.46
CA GLU A 26 -11.78 -19.82 11.21
C GLU A 26 -10.40 -20.25 10.68
N ALA A 27 -9.41 -19.36 10.72
CA ALA A 27 -8.04 -19.68 10.33
C ALA A 27 -7.44 -20.81 11.19
N ALA A 28 -7.68 -20.81 12.50
CA ALA A 28 -7.20 -21.87 13.41
C ALA A 28 -7.82 -23.26 13.13
N GLY A 29 -8.97 -23.32 12.42
CA GLY A 29 -9.62 -24.56 12.00
C GLY A 29 -9.32 -24.98 10.56
N THR A 30 -8.54 -24.21 9.81
CA THR A 30 -8.20 -24.51 8.41
C THR A 30 -6.99 -25.43 8.27
N SER A 31 -6.85 -26.04 7.09
CA SER A 31 -5.66 -26.84 6.80
C SER A 31 -4.41 -25.94 6.79
N PRO A 32 -3.21 -26.47 7.10
CA PRO A 32 -1.97 -25.68 7.03
C PRO A 32 -1.71 -25.05 5.65
N ALA A 33 -2.18 -25.69 4.57
CA ALA A 33 -2.07 -25.17 3.21
C ALA A 33 -2.99 -23.95 3.00
N ASP A 34 -4.20 -23.99 3.52
CA ASP A 34 -5.14 -22.88 3.44
C ASP A 34 -4.69 -21.70 4.32
N GLU A 35 -4.21 -21.97 5.54
CA GLU A 35 -3.65 -20.94 6.42
C GLU A 35 -2.49 -20.19 5.75
N SER A 36 -1.57 -20.93 5.11
CA SER A 36 -0.46 -20.36 4.35
C SER A 36 -0.96 -19.43 3.24
N ARG A 37 -1.97 -19.87 2.48
CA ARG A 37 -2.56 -19.08 1.40
C ARG A 37 -3.20 -17.78 1.91
N TRP A 38 -3.96 -17.84 3.01
CA TRP A 38 -4.57 -16.66 3.62
C TRP A 38 -3.51 -15.66 4.11
N ARG A 39 -2.42 -16.15 4.70
CA ARG A 39 -1.30 -15.31 5.11
C ARG A 39 -0.65 -14.60 3.94
N THR A 40 -0.43 -15.31 2.83
CA THR A 40 0.09 -14.72 1.60
C THR A 40 -0.82 -13.64 1.04
N PHE A 41 -2.13 -13.88 0.97
CA PHE A 41 -3.09 -12.87 0.50
C PHE A 41 -3.12 -11.65 1.41
N ALA A 42 -3.18 -11.83 2.73
CA ALA A 42 -3.18 -10.72 3.66
C ALA A 42 -1.89 -9.88 3.59
N TRP A 43 -0.73 -10.51 3.32
CA TRP A 43 0.52 -9.79 3.09
C TRP A 43 0.48 -8.99 1.78
N ASN A 44 0.00 -9.60 0.70
CA ASN A 44 -0.16 -8.92 -0.59
C ASN A 44 -1.11 -7.72 -0.51
N ASP A 45 -2.21 -7.82 0.25
CA ASP A 45 -3.11 -6.70 0.52
C ASP A 45 -2.39 -5.54 1.21
N ILE A 46 -1.53 -5.84 2.21
CA ILE A 46 -0.72 -4.82 2.88
C ILE A 46 0.18 -4.11 1.85
N LEU A 47 0.89 -4.88 1.02
CA LEU A 47 1.78 -4.32 0.00
C LEU A 47 0.99 -3.47 -1.01
N PHE A 48 -0.20 -3.92 -1.42
CA PHE A 48 -1.09 -3.21 -2.30
C PHE A 48 -1.52 -1.85 -1.71
N TYR A 49 -2.04 -1.83 -0.48
CA TYR A 49 -2.48 -0.60 0.20
C TYR A 49 -1.33 0.39 0.43
N LEU A 50 -0.10 -0.08 0.63
CA LEU A 50 1.09 0.79 0.78
C LEU A 50 1.62 1.31 -0.57
N SER A 51 1.37 0.61 -1.67
CA SER A 51 1.99 0.92 -2.97
C SER A 51 1.55 2.27 -3.54
N GLY A 52 0.28 2.64 -3.40
CA GLY A 52 -0.24 3.94 -3.86
C GLY A 52 0.45 5.14 -3.19
N PRO A 53 0.40 5.25 -1.85
CA PRO A 53 1.10 6.30 -1.12
C PRO A 53 2.61 6.36 -1.41
N LEU A 54 3.28 5.21 -1.54
CA LEU A 54 4.71 5.15 -1.87
C LEU A 54 5.01 5.61 -3.30
N ALA A 55 4.16 5.26 -4.27
CA ALA A 55 4.26 5.73 -5.64
C ALA A 55 4.09 7.25 -5.70
N GLU A 56 3.15 7.81 -4.93
CA GLU A 56 2.95 9.27 -4.83
C GLU A 56 4.19 9.96 -4.25
N LEU A 57 4.75 9.46 -3.14
CA LEU A 57 5.94 10.05 -2.54
C LEU A 57 7.15 10.02 -3.49
N ARG A 58 7.29 8.95 -4.28
CA ARG A 58 8.30 8.86 -5.33
C ARG A 58 8.07 9.84 -6.46
N TRP A 59 6.84 9.98 -6.93
CA TRP A 59 6.47 10.95 -7.96
C TRP A 59 6.80 12.38 -7.51
N ARG A 60 6.61 12.70 -6.22
CA ARG A 60 7.05 13.94 -5.56
C ARG A 60 8.58 14.04 -5.36
N ARG A 61 9.36 13.15 -5.99
CA ARG A 61 10.83 13.10 -5.99
C ARG A 61 11.47 12.94 -4.60
N ARG A 62 10.79 12.27 -3.67
CA ARG A 62 11.41 11.88 -2.40
C ARG A 62 12.49 10.83 -2.65
N SER A 63 13.64 10.99 -2.01
CA SER A 63 14.76 10.05 -2.15
C SER A 63 14.45 8.72 -1.46
N ARG A 64 15.08 7.63 -1.92
CA ARG A 64 15.01 6.32 -1.26
C ARG A 64 15.37 6.40 0.22
N ALA A 65 16.46 7.11 0.54
CA ALA A 65 16.89 7.30 1.93
C ALA A 65 15.82 7.97 2.79
N PHE A 66 15.11 8.98 2.24
CA PHE A 66 14.00 9.61 2.96
C PHE A 66 12.86 8.62 3.23
N LEU A 67 12.45 7.84 2.24
CA LEU A 67 11.38 6.84 2.40
C LEU A 67 11.74 5.77 3.42
N TRP A 68 13.00 5.37 3.47
CA TRP A 68 13.49 4.38 4.42
C TRP A 68 13.54 4.94 5.85
N LEU A 69 13.98 6.19 6.02
CA LEU A 69 13.99 6.85 7.32
C LEU A 69 12.56 7.11 7.84
N ALA A 70 11.62 7.41 6.94
CA ALA A 70 10.22 7.63 7.28
C ALA A 70 9.48 6.35 7.74
N ALA A 71 10.00 5.15 7.45
CA ALA A 71 9.31 3.89 7.74
C ALA A 71 8.94 3.73 9.23
N SER A 72 9.84 4.13 10.13
CA SER A 72 9.62 4.05 11.58
C SER A 72 8.52 5.00 12.05
N GLU A 73 8.53 6.24 11.55
CA GLU A 73 7.52 7.25 11.87
C GLU A 73 6.15 6.84 11.32
N MET A 74 6.11 6.33 10.09
CA MET A 74 4.86 5.85 9.47
C MET A 74 4.30 4.62 10.19
N ALA A 75 5.16 3.73 10.70
CA ALA A 75 4.73 2.62 11.54
C ALA A 75 4.08 3.11 12.84
N GLU A 76 4.67 4.13 13.49
CA GLU A 76 4.09 4.74 14.69
C GLU A 76 2.73 5.37 14.41
N ARG A 77 2.61 6.14 13.32
CA ARG A 77 1.31 6.70 12.89
C ARG A 77 0.29 5.60 12.59
N CYS A 78 0.68 4.55 11.88
CA CYS A 78 -0.24 3.47 11.53
C CYS A 78 -0.76 2.71 12.75
N ILE A 79 0.10 2.46 13.75
CA ILE A 79 -0.23 1.59 14.89
C ILE A 79 -0.78 2.35 16.10
N ALA A 80 -0.23 3.54 16.40
CA ALA A 80 -0.54 4.26 17.63
C ALA A 80 -1.57 5.39 17.46
N ASP A 81 -1.86 5.83 16.24
CA ASP A 81 -2.83 6.90 16.01
C ASP A 81 -4.27 6.35 16.00
N GLU A 82 -5.02 6.68 17.05
CA GLU A 82 -6.43 6.32 17.21
C GLU A 82 -7.34 7.01 16.18
N ASN A 83 -6.86 8.08 15.53
CA ASN A 83 -7.62 8.81 14.52
C ASN A 83 -7.53 8.18 13.12
N VAL A 84 -6.67 7.17 12.93
CA VAL A 84 -6.61 6.43 11.67
C VAL A 84 -7.91 5.63 11.53
N SER A 85 -8.75 6.09 10.60
CA SER A 85 -9.99 5.41 10.22
C SER A 85 -9.69 4.00 9.77
N ASP A 86 -10.44 3.04 10.30
CA ASP A 86 -10.33 1.62 9.95
C ASP A 86 -10.54 1.36 8.45
N ASP A 87 -11.32 2.21 7.77
CA ASP A 87 -11.61 2.07 6.35
C ASP A 87 -10.57 2.71 5.44
N SER A 88 -9.62 3.46 5.99
CA SER A 88 -8.46 3.98 5.24
C SER A 88 -7.46 2.87 4.90
N ASP A 89 -6.57 3.12 3.94
CA ASP A 89 -5.47 2.20 3.59
C ASP A 89 -4.62 1.86 4.82
N LEU A 90 -4.27 2.84 5.66
CA LEU A 90 -3.52 2.60 6.89
C LEU A 90 -4.33 1.81 7.93
N GLY A 91 -5.63 2.07 8.06
CA GLY A 91 -6.51 1.29 8.93
C GLY A 91 -6.59 -0.18 8.49
N ARG A 92 -6.66 -0.42 7.19
CA ARG A 92 -6.63 -1.78 6.61
C ARG A 92 -5.29 -2.45 6.83
N VAL A 93 -4.18 -1.77 6.57
CA VAL A 93 -2.83 -2.27 6.86
C VAL A 93 -2.72 -2.64 8.34
N ARG A 94 -3.16 -1.76 9.25
CA ARG A 94 -3.20 -2.04 10.70
C ARG A 94 -3.99 -3.32 11.00
N ARG A 95 -5.22 -3.46 10.51
CA ARG A 95 -6.06 -4.66 10.73
C ARG A 95 -5.37 -5.93 10.23
N ARG A 96 -4.77 -5.89 9.04
CA ARG A 96 -4.06 -7.02 8.43
C ARG A 96 -2.81 -7.41 9.24
N LEU A 97 -2.02 -6.42 9.67
CA LEU A 97 -0.85 -6.63 10.51
C LEU A 97 -1.21 -7.17 11.90
N CYS A 98 -2.23 -6.59 12.55
CA CYS A 98 -2.73 -7.08 13.83
C CYS A 98 -3.18 -8.53 13.72
N TRP A 99 -3.74 -8.97 12.58
CA TRP A 99 -4.12 -10.36 12.32
C TRP A 99 -2.90 -11.26 12.06
N LEU A 100 -2.00 -10.87 11.15
CA LEU A 100 -0.82 -11.64 10.73
C LEU A 100 0.28 -11.76 11.80
N HIS A 101 0.55 -10.67 12.51
CA HIS A 101 1.72 -10.48 13.37
C HIS A 101 1.32 -9.84 14.72
N PRO A 102 0.48 -10.51 15.52
CA PRO A 102 0.06 -9.96 16.81
C PRO A 102 1.27 -9.71 17.73
N GLY A 103 1.39 -8.49 18.24
CA GLY A 103 2.48 -8.06 19.12
C GLY A 103 3.79 -7.71 18.43
N ASP A 104 3.86 -7.81 17.11
CA ASP A 104 5.02 -7.41 16.29
C ASP A 104 4.61 -6.55 15.09
N GLU A 105 3.46 -5.88 15.19
CA GLU A 105 2.83 -5.13 14.10
C GLU A 105 3.74 -4.02 13.57
N ARG A 106 4.48 -3.35 14.47
CA ARG A 106 5.40 -2.26 14.12
C ARG A 106 6.55 -2.76 13.24
N ALA A 107 7.21 -3.87 13.61
CA ALA A 107 8.32 -4.40 12.82
C ALA A 107 7.81 -4.96 11.48
N ALA A 108 6.65 -5.63 11.50
CA ALA A 108 5.99 -6.10 10.30
C ALA A 108 5.58 -4.96 9.36
N PHE A 109 5.11 -3.82 9.88
CA PHE A 109 4.83 -2.61 9.08
C PHE A 109 6.10 -2.11 8.39
N ILE A 110 7.21 -1.96 9.13
CA ILE A 110 8.48 -1.46 8.57
C ILE A 110 8.94 -2.39 7.44
N ARG A 111 8.84 -3.71 7.63
CA ARG A 111 9.17 -4.68 6.59
C ARG A 111 8.29 -4.50 5.35
N ALA A 112 6.97 -4.41 5.54
CA ALA A 112 6.02 -4.22 4.44
C ALA A 112 6.27 -2.91 3.69
N TRP A 113 6.57 -1.82 4.40
CA TRP A 113 6.89 -0.53 3.83
C TRP A 113 8.10 -0.58 2.90
N LEU A 114 9.20 -1.20 3.37
CA LEU A 114 10.41 -1.34 2.56
C LEU A 114 10.20 -2.26 1.36
N GLU A 115 9.44 -3.36 1.53
CA GLU A 115 9.12 -4.29 0.45
C GLU A 115 8.24 -3.62 -0.62
N ALA A 116 7.18 -2.90 -0.22
CA ALA A 116 6.34 -2.12 -1.12
C ALA A 116 7.16 -1.01 -1.80
N GLU A 117 8.08 -0.35 -1.10
CA GLU A 117 8.96 0.67 -1.67
C GLU A 117 9.85 0.09 -2.77
N GLU A 118 10.40 -1.11 -2.57
CA GLU A 118 11.17 -1.81 -3.60
C GLU A 118 10.31 -2.23 -4.80
N LEU A 119 9.10 -2.74 -4.56
CA LEU A 119 8.17 -3.11 -5.63
C LEU A 119 7.79 -1.91 -6.49
N VAL A 120 7.42 -0.80 -5.86
CA VAL A 120 7.15 0.46 -6.56
C VAL A 120 8.40 0.93 -7.33
N ALA A 121 9.61 0.71 -6.79
CA ALA A 121 10.85 1.19 -7.42
C ALA A 121 11.07 0.51 -8.77
N ARG A 122 10.95 -0.81 -8.74
CA ARG A 122 11.18 -1.69 -9.88
C ARG A 122 10.17 -1.43 -10.99
N ASN A 123 8.97 -0.98 -10.64
CA ASN A 123 7.87 -0.76 -11.56
C ASN A 123 7.59 0.74 -11.86
N MET A 124 8.41 1.67 -11.35
CA MET A 124 8.10 3.10 -11.42
C MET A 124 7.93 3.61 -12.86
N SER A 125 8.73 3.11 -13.80
CA SER A 125 8.60 3.49 -15.22
C SER A 125 7.27 3.04 -15.83
N ALA A 126 6.76 1.87 -15.46
CA ALA A 126 5.45 1.40 -15.92
C ALA A 126 4.32 2.22 -15.28
N ILE A 127 4.43 2.51 -13.98
CA ILE A 127 3.49 3.36 -13.24
C ILE A 127 3.41 4.76 -13.88
N GLU A 128 4.55 5.39 -14.15
CA GLU A 128 4.60 6.71 -14.80
C GLU A 128 4.06 6.72 -16.22
N TRP A 129 4.19 5.61 -16.94
CA TRP A 129 3.62 5.48 -18.29
C TRP A 129 2.10 5.35 -18.22
N MET A 130 1.57 4.46 -17.38
CA MET A 130 0.13 4.32 -17.14
C MET A 130 -0.51 5.63 -16.66
N ALA A 131 0.15 6.35 -15.74
CA ALA A 131 -0.34 7.65 -15.29
C ALA A 131 -0.41 8.70 -16.42
N ARG A 132 0.54 8.66 -17.37
CA ARG A 132 0.53 9.53 -18.55
C ARG A 132 -0.59 9.17 -19.52
N GLU A 133 -0.73 7.89 -19.87
CA GLU A 133 -1.82 7.46 -20.77
C GLU A 133 -3.19 7.73 -20.15
N LEU A 134 -3.37 7.51 -18.84
CA LEU A 134 -4.62 7.85 -18.16
C LEU A 134 -4.91 9.36 -18.20
N CYS A 135 -3.87 10.20 -18.10
CA CYS A 135 -4.01 11.65 -18.22
C CYS A 135 -4.38 12.08 -19.65
N ASP A 136 -3.85 11.40 -20.67
CA ASP A 136 -4.05 11.73 -22.07
C ASP A 136 -5.41 11.23 -22.60
N CYS A 137 -5.82 10.02 -22.21
CA CYS A 137 -7.03 9.36 -22.68
C CYS A 137 -8.25 9.58 -21.77
N GLY A 138 -8.04 9.94 -20.50
CA GLY A 138 -9.09 10.16 -19.50
C GLY A 138 -9.62 8.87 -18.85
N GLU A 139 -9.48 7.72 -19.51
CA GLU A 139 -9.80 6.40 -18.99
C GLU A 139 -8.84 5.35 -19.57
N LEU A 140 -8.69 4.22 -18.86
CA LEU A 140 -7.98 3.02 -19.32
C LEU A 140 -8.84 1.81 -18.99
N LEU A 141 -8.97 0.89 -19.95
CA LEU A 141 -9.63 -0.40 -19.74
C LEU A 141 -8.66 -1.39 -19.07
N ASP A 142 -9.22 -2.38 -18.37
CA ASP A 142 -8.42 -3.40 -17.67
C ASP A 142 -7.44 -4.15 -18.58
N ASP A 143 -7.85 -4.43 -19.82
CA ASP A 143 -7.00 -5.07 -20.83
C ASP A 143 -5.83 -4.16 -21.25
N GLU A 144 -6.07 -2.85 -21.35
CA GLU A 144 -5.02 -1.87 -21.68
C GLU A 144 -4.01 -1.76 -20.53
N ILE A 145 -4.48 -1.70 -19.29
CA ILE A 145 -3.63 -1.73 -18.10
C ILE A 145 -2.78 -3.01 -18.07
N SER A 146 -3.39 -4.15 -18.38
CA SER A 146 -2.70 -5.45 -18.41
C SER A 146 -1.61 -5.49 -19.48
N ASP A 147 -1.90 -5.00 -20.69
CA ASP A 147 -0.94 -4.93 -21.79
C ASP A 147 0.23 -3.98 -21.49
N MET A 148 -0.08 -2.84 -20.86
CA MET A 148 0.93 -1.87 -20.42
C MET A 148 1.83 -2.47 -19.34
N TRP A 149 1.24 -3.17 -18.37
CA TRP A 149 1.99 -3.82 -17.30
C TRP A 149 2.88 -4.95 -17.82
N ALA A 150 2.41 -5.74 -18.79
CA ALA A 150 3.19 -6.79 -19.44
C ALA A 150 4.33 -6.24 -20.33
N GLY A 151 4.33 -4.94 -20.62
CA GLY A 151 5.27 -4.31 -21.54
C GLY A 151 5.01 -4.64 -23.01
N SER A 152 3.83 -5.19 -23.32
CA SER A 152 3.43 -5.66 -24.65
C SER A 152 3.09 -4.53 -25.62
N ASN A 153 2.89 -3.31 -25.13
CA ASN A 153 2.42 -2.16 -25.92
C ASN A 153 3.41 -0.98 -25.96
N ARG A 154 4.72 -1.26 -26.03
CA ARG A 154 5.72 -0.19 -26.28
C ARG A 154 5.68 0.22 -27.76
N ARG A 155 4.89 1.25 -28.07
CA ARG A 155 4.92 1.94 -29.37
C ARG A 155 6.12 2.87 -29.49
#